data_AF-A0AAJ2EKT0-F1
#
_entry.id   AF-A0AAJ2EKT0-F1
#
_cell.length_a   1.000
_cell.length_b   1.000
_cell.length_c   1.000
_cell.angle_alpha   90.00
_cell.angle_beta   90.00
_cell.angle_gamma   90.00
#
_symmetry.space_group_name_H-M   'P 1'
#
loop_
_entity.id
_entity.type
_entity.pdbx_description
1 polymer ?
#
loop_
_entity_poly.entity_id
_entity_poly.type
_entity_poly.pdbx_seq_one_letter_code
_entity_poly.pdbx_strand_id
1 'polypeptide(L)'
;MCYSAQIQADYRRYVKMFGAQMDIREFARLFWERAEGSKAKIPKAMEDAFLHPDNDDERQIKEFIDRFNTGQANTLEQDLFKQRTRLADAERALQTKVTKAATESRRIATDKIDSALRRLDDLRRTTPKDRDSRIFPGHYAPVLIIENGQYVVKPMRYQCRIAGKPENYDRRFPGTYNARRDNLEGFWKPCFGHTHGIMLVDVFYENVSKAKMEGTLLESHEQDENVVLEFRPNNGQLMHVACLWSRWAAPGEPDLLSFAAITDEPPPEVEAAGHDRCIVPIKAENIEAWLSPDGSDLESMYAILDDRDRPYYEHRLAA
;
A
#
# COMPACT_ATOMS: atom_id res chain seq x y z
N MET A 1 3.60 8.56 11.01
CA MET A 1 2.66 8.70 9.89
C MET A 1 2.47 7.35 9.19
N CYS A 2 1.23 6.88 8.97
CA CYS A 2 0.90 5.53 8.46
C CYS A 2 1.80 5.09 7.33
N TYR A 3 2.76 4.23 7.68
CA TYR A 3 3.77 3.77 6.74
C TYR A 3 3.25 2.66 5.84
N SER A 4 2.39 1.78 6.35
CA SER A 4 1.78 0.70 5.58
C SER A 4 0.45 0.26 6.19
N ALA A 5 -0.41 -0.34 5.40
CA ALA A 5 -1.72 -0.79 5.83
C ALA A 5 -2.05 -2.15 5.21
N GLN A 6 -2.74 -3.01 5.96
CA GLN A 6 -3.42 -4.18 5.42
C GLN A 6 -4.83 -3.77 5.01
N ILE A 7 -5.14 -3.90 3.72
CA ILE A 7 -6.37 -3.36 3.13
C ILE A 7 -7.31 -4.47 2.68
N GLN A 8 -8.56 -4.11 2.42
CA GLN A 8 -9.42 -4.95 1.58
C GLN A 8 -9.02 -4.73 0.12
N ALA A 9 -8.18 -5.62 -0.41
CA ALA A 9 -7.60 -5.54 -1.73
C ALA A 9 -8.51 -6.09 -2.85
N ASP A 10 -9.47 -6.95 -2.52
CA ASP A 10 -10.45 -7.47 -3.48
C ASP A 10 -11.53 -6.42 -3.75
N TYR A 11 -11.60 -5.92 -4.99
CA TYR A 11 -12.60 -4.94 -5.41
C TYR A 11 -14.03 -5.44 -5.20
N ARG A 12 -14.28 -6.75 -5.26
CA ARG A 12 -15.62 -7.32 -5.04
C ARG A 12 -16.16 -7.02 -3.65
N ARG A 13 -15.28 -6.77 -2.67
CA ARG A 13 -15.69 -6.30 -1.34
C ARG A 13 -16.38 -4.94 -1.43
N TYR A 14 -15.86 -4.02 -2.24
CA TYR A 14 -16.46 -2.71 -2.47
C TYR A 14 -17.78 -2.81 -3.24
N VAL A 15 -17.84 -3.68 -4.25
CA VAL A 15 -19.08 -3.96 -5.00
C VAL A 15 -20.17 -4.45 -4.04
N LYS A 16 -19.85 -5.43 -3.19
CA LYS A 16 -20.79 -6.01 -2.22
C LYS A 16 -21.25 -5.00 -1.15
N MET A 17 -20.34 -4.16 -0.66
CA MET A 17 -20.65 -3.22 0.43
C MET A 17 -21.39 -1.98 -0.04
N PHE A 18 -21.06 -1.45 -1.22
CA PHE A 18 -21.52 -0.12 -1.66
C PHE A 18 -22.36 -0.16 -2.94
N GLY A 19 -22.54 -1.33 -3.57
CA GLY A 19 -23.09 -1.40 -4.93
C GLY A 19 -22.17 -0.73 -5.96
N ALA A 20 -20.88 -0.62 -5.66
CA ALA A 20 -19.91 0.06 -6.52
C ALA A 20 -19.69 -0.67 -7.84
N GLN A 21 -19.42 0.08 -8.89
CA GLN A 21 -18.96 -0.47 -10.17
C GLN A 21 -17.43 -0.48 -10.20
N MET A 22 -16.82 -1.57 -10.68
CA MET A 22 -15.39 -1.58 -10.95
C MET A 22 -15.09 -0.82 -12.24
N ASP A 23 -14.13 0.11 -12.20
CA ASP A 23 -13.58 0.69 -13.42
C ASP A 23 -12.67 -0.33 -14.13
N ILE A 24 -13.30 -1.25 -14.86
CA ILE A 24 -12.66 -2.36 -15.53
C ILE A 24 -11.55 -1.88 -16.49
N ARG A 25 -11.71 -0.70 -17.09
CA ARG A 25 -10.73 -0.14 -18.03
C ARG A 25 -9.46 0.28 -17.31
N GLU A 26 -9.57 0.95 -16.16
CA GLU A 26 -8.39 1.32 -15.36
C GLU A 26 -7.69 0.10 -14.75
N PHE A 27 -8.45 -0.93 -14.32
CA PHE A 27 -7.85 -2.21 -13.89
C PHE A 27 -7.12 -2.91 -15.03
N ALA A 28 -7.75 -3.05 -16.21
CA ALA A 28 -7.13 -3.66 -17.38
C ALA A 28 -5.87 -2.91 -17.81
N ARG A 29 -5.93 -1.56 -17.86
CA ARG A 29 -4.77 -0.72 -18.18
C ARG A 29 -3.62 -0.95 -17.21
N LEU A 30 -3.86 -0.94 -15.90
CA LEU A 30 -2.82 -1.14 -14.89
C LEU A 30 -2.11 -2.49 -15.06
N PHE A 31 -2.88 -3.58 -15.22
CA PHE A 31 -2.29 -4.92 -15.37
C PHE A 31 -1.58 -5.09 -16.72
N TRP A 32 -2.14 -4.52 -17.79
CA TRP A 32 -1.48 -4.48 -19.11
C TRP A 32 -0.14 -3.76 -19.05
N GLU A 33 -0.12 -2.51 -18.54
CA GLU A 33 1.11 -1.71 -18.43
C GLU A 33 2.19 -2.44 -17.63
N ARG A 34 1.79 -3.11 -16.53
CA ARG A 34 2.73 -3.91 -15.72
C ARG A 34 3.28 -5.10 -16.49
N ALA A 35 2.44 -5.79 -17.26
CA ALA A 35 2.87 -6.89 -18.10
C ALA A 35 3.76 -6.43 -19.27
N GLU A 36 3.64 -5.19 -19.74
CA GLU A 36 4.55 -4.54 -20.70
C GLU A 36 5.83 -3.97 -20.05
N GLY A 37 6.02 -4.18 -18.74
CA GLY A 37 7.26 -3.84 -18.04
C GLY A 37 7.21 -2.56 -17.21
N SER A 38 6.02 -1.99 -16.96
CA SER A 38 5.89 -0.96 -15.93
C SER A 38 6.30 -1.50 -14.56
N LYS A 39 6.83 -0.63 -13.70
CA LYS A 39 7.26 -0.98 -12.33
C LYS A 39 6.11 -0.90 -11.33
N ALA A 40 4.87 -1.05 -11.78
CA ALA A 40 3.70 -0.97 -10.91
C ALA A 40 3.77 -2.05 -9.81
N LYS A 41 3.63 -1.61 -8.56
CA LYS A 41 3.59 -2.49 -7.39
C LYS A 41 2.13 -2.76 -7.06
N ILE A 42 1.68 -3.99 -7.24
CA ILE A 42 0.29 -4.38 -6.98
C ILE A 42 0.33 -5.48 -5.90
N PRO A 43 -0.43 -5.35 -4.80
CA PRO A 43 -0.52 -6.40 -3.79
C PRO A 43 -1.12 -7.69 -4.40
N LYS A 44 -0.61 -8.85 -4.00
CA LYS A 44 -1.07 -10.15 -4.53
C LYS A 44 -2.58 -10.33 -4.36
N ALA A 45 -3.16 -9.86 -3.26
CA ALA A 45 -4.59 -9.99 -3.02
C ALA A 45 -5.46 -9.22 -4.05
N MET A 46 -4.94 -8.17 -4.70
CA MET A 46 -5.64 -7.53 -5.82
C MET A 46 -5.60 -8.40 -7.09
N GLU A 47 -4.53 -9.18 -7.30
CA GLU A 47 -4.43 -10.12 -8.42
C GLU A 47 -5.31 -11.34 -8.20
N ASP A 48 -5.34 -11.85 -6.97
CA ASP A 48 -6.11 -13.04 -6.61
C ASP A 48 -7.62 -12.85 -6.85
N ALA A 49 -8.11 -11.61 -6.86
CA ALA A 49 -9.47 -11.30 -7.30
C ALA A 49 -9.74 -11.78 -8.74
N PHE A 50 -8.75 -11.84 -9.62
CA PHE A 50 -8.93 -12.27 -11.01
C PHE A 50 -8.57 -13.75 -11.25
N LEU A 51 -8.35 -14.53 -10.19
CA LEU A 51 -8.03 -15.95 -10.31
C LEU A 51 -9.16 -16.76 -10.98
N HIS A 52 -10.41 -16.38 -10.71
CA HIS A 52 -11.62 -16.96 -11.27
C HIS A 52 -12.43 -15.86 -11.97
N PRO A 53 -12.13 -15.53 -13.23
CA PRO A 53 -12.77 -14.42 -13.93
C PRO A 53 -14.20 -14.76 -14.35
N ASP A 54 -15.13 -13.85 -14.09
CA ASP A 54 -16.57 -14.06 -14.35
C ASP A 54 -16.97 -13.66 -15.79
N ASN A 55 -16.20 -12.79 -16.44
CA ASN A 55 -16.51 -12.23 -17.77
C ASN A 55 -15.25 -12.07 -18.65
N ASP A 56 -15.42 -11.63 -19.90
CA ASP A 56 -14.32 -11.47 -20.86
C ASP A 56 -13.28 -10.42 -20.44
N ASP A 57 -13.72 -9.32 -19.84
CA ASP A 57 -12.79 -8.28 -19.40
C ASP A 57 -11.92 -8.76 -18.22
N GLU A 58 -12.51 -9.49 -17.28
CA GLU A 58 -11.77 -10.14 -16.18
C GLU A 58 -10.82 -11.23 -16.70
N ARG A 59 -11.21 -11.97 -17.76
CA ARG A 59 -10.32 -12.93 -18.44
C ARG A 59 -9.11 -12.22 -19.04
N GLN A 60 -9.31 -11.06 -19.67
CA GLN A 60 -8.21 -10.27 -20.22
C GLN A 60 -7.25 -9.78 -19.13
N ILE A 61 -7.77 -9.29 -17.99
CA ILE A 61 -6.95 -8.93 -16.84
C ILE A 61 -6.13 -10.13 -16.36
N LYS A 62 -6.76 -11.30 -16.23
CA LYS A 62 -6.09 -12.53 -15.82
C LYS A 62 -4.94 -12.89 -16.77
N GLU A 63 -5.14 -12.78 -18.09
CA GLU A 63 -4.08 -13.02 -19.08
C GLU A 63 -2.86 -12.11 -18.87
N PHE A 64 -3.07 -10.83 -18.57
CA PHE A 64 -1.97 -9.91 -18.25
C PHE A 64 -1.24 -10.29 -16.96
N ILE A 65 -1.98 -10.69 -15.93
CA ILE A 65 -1.42 -11.18 -14.67
C ILE A 65 -0.57 -12.45 -14.91
N ASP A 66 -1.12 -13.43 -15.63
CA ASP A 66 -0.43 -14.69 -15.94
C ASP A 66 0.85 -14.46 -16.76
N ARG A 67 0.81 -13.56 -17.74
CA ARG A 67 1.97 -13.17 -18.54
C ARG A 67 3.06 -12.52 -17.69
N PHE A 68 2.69 -11.58 -16.82
CA PHE A 68 3.63 -10.96 -15.89
C PHE A 68 4.24 -11.99 -14.94
N ASN A 69 3.42 -12.85 -14.35
CA ASN A 69 3.84 -13.87 -13.39
C ASN A 69 4.77 -14.92 -14.04
N THR A 70 4.51 -15.30 -15.29
CA THR A 70 5.40 -16.16 -16.08
C THR A 70 6.76 -15.49 -16.31
N GLY A 71 6.78 -14.20 -16.66
CA GLY A 71 8.02 -13.43 -16.80
C GLY A 71 8.82 -13.31 -15.49
N GLN A 72 8.13 -13.08 -14.37
CA GLN A 72 8.75 -13.04 -13.04
C GLN A 72 9.32 -14.41 -12.64
N ALA A 73 8.58 -15.49 -12.85
CA ALA A 73 9.05 -16.84 -12.58
C ALA A 73 10.33 -17.16 -13.36
N ASN A 74 10.36 -16.87 -14.67
CA ASN A 74 11.54 -17.09 -15.50
C ASN A 74 12.76 -16.30 -15.00
N THR A 75 12.57 -15.04 -14.60
CA THR A 75 13.66 -14.20 -14.06
C THR A 75 14.17 -14.75 -12.73
N LEU A 76 13.26 -15.15 -11.83
CA LEU A 76 13.62 -15.74 -10.54
C LEU A 76 14.35 -17.07 -10.70
N GLU A 77 13.94 -17.92 -11.64
CA GLU A 77 14.59 -19.20 -11.93
C GLU A 77 16.00 -19.01 -12.51
N GLN A 78 16.19 -18.04 -13.42
CA GLN A 78 17.51 -17.68 -13.93
C GLN A 78 18.42 -17.14 -12.82
N ASP A 79 17.90 -16.28 -11.95
CA ASP A 79 18.65 -15.74 -10.82
C ASP A 79 18.98 -16.82 -9.79
N LEU A 80 18.07 -17.77 -9.55
CA LEU A 80 18.30 -18.93 -8.69
C LEU A 80 19.48 -19.76 -9.21
N PHE A 81 19.55 -20.02 -10.53
CA PHE A 81 20.68 -20.70 -11.14
C PHE A 81 22.00 -19.95 -10.89
N LYS A 82 22.03 -18.63 -11.17
CA LYS A 82 23.22 -17.79 -10.93
C LYS A 82 23.67 -17.82 -9.47
N GLN A 83 22.73 -17.72 -8.51
CA GLN A 83 23.08 -17.73 -7.09
C GLN A 83 23.52 -19.11 -6.60
N ARG A 84 22.96 -20.21 -7.13
CA ARG A 84 23.43 -21.56 -6.82
C ARG A 84 24.86 -21.79 -7.31
N THR A 85 25.20 -21.33 -8.51
CA THR A 85 26.60 -21.34 -9.00
C THR A 85 27.51 -20.54 -8.08
N ARG A 86 27.11 -19.31 -7.74
CA ARG A 86 27.86 -18.45 -6.82
C ARG A 86 28.09 -19.10 -5.45
N LEU A 87 27.08 -19.80 -4.92
CA LEU A 87 27.17 -20.51 -3.65
C LEU A 87 28.21 -21.64 -3.72
N ALA A 88 28.12 -22.50 -4.74
CA ALA A 88 29.05 -23.62 -4.92
C ALA A 88 30.50 -23.15 -5.11
N ASP A 89 30.73 -22.07 -5.85
CA ASP A 89 32.08 -21.51 -6.04
C ASP A 89 32.64 -20.89 -4.75
N ALA A 90 31.78 -20.23 -3.96
CA ALA A 90 32.16 -19.70 -2.65
C ALA A 90 32.52 -20.84 -1.68
N GLU A 91 31.75 -21.92 -1.65
CA GLU A 91 32.03 -23.09 -0.82
C GLU A 91 33.33 -23.79 -1.22
N ARG A 92 33.59 -23.95 -2.53
CA ARG A 92 34.85 -24.50 -3.04
C ARG A 92 36.04 -23.63 -2.64
N ALA A 93 35.92 -22.31 -2.74
CA ALA A 93 36.98 -21.39 -2.31
C ALA A 93 37.26 -21.49 -0.80
N LEU A 94 36.22 -21.63 0.02
CA LEU A 94 36.33 -21.78 1.48
C LEU A 94 37.01 -23.10 1.89
N GLN A 95 36.86 -24.17 1.11
CA GLN A 95 37.58 -25.44 1.35
C GLN A 95 39.09 -25.29 1.17
N THR A 96 39.52 -24.48 0.21
CA THR A 96 40.95 -24.20 -0.01
C THR A 96 41.50 -23.24 1.04
N LYS A 97 40.77 -22.15 1.31
CA LYS A 97 41.16 -21.14 2.31
C LYS A 97 39.96 -20.31 2.74
N VAL A 98 39.78 -20.17 4.05
CA VAL A 98 38.77 -19.27 4.61
C VAL A 98 39.17 -17.82 4.31
N THR A 99 38.32 -17.11 3.57
CA THR A 99 38.50 -15.68 3.25
C THR A 99 37.21 -14.93 3.51
N LYS A 100 37.31 -13.67 3.94
CA LYS A 100 36.13 -12.80 4.15
C LYS A 100 35.27 -12.69 2.90
N ALA A 101 35.90 -12.59 1.73
CA ALA A 101 35.20 -12.48 0.45
C ALA A 101 34.36 -13.73 0.13
N ALA A 102 34.91 -14.93 0.31
CA ALA A 102 34.17 -16.17 0.05
C ALA A 102 33.06 -16.39 1.11
N THR A 103 33.32 -16.05 2.38
CA THR A 103 32.30 -16.11 3.44
C THR A 103 31.11 -15.20 3.14
N GLU A 104 31.35 -13.93 2.77
CA GLU A 104 30.27 -13.01 2.40
C GLU A 104 29.57 -13.43 1.11
N SER A 105 30.30 -13.97 0.13
CA SER A 105 29.69 -14.46 -1.10
C SER A 105 28.74 -15.63 -0.83
N ARG A 106 29.12 -16.58 0.03
CA ARG A 106 28.26 -17.68 0.49
C ARG A 106 27.00 -17.14 1.14
N ARG A 107 27.14 -16.25 2.14
CA ARG A 107 26.01 -15.65 2.86
C ARG A 107 25.02 -14.96 1.90
N ILE A 108 25.52 -14.07 1.04
CA ILE A 108 24.69 -13.33 0.08
C ILE A 108 23.98 -14.28 -0.89
N ALA A 109 24.67 -15.31 -1.38
CA ALA A 109 24.08 -16.28 -2.29
C ALA A 109 22.96 -17.08 -1.61
N THR A 110 23.18 -17.57 -0.39
CA THR A 110 22.16 -18.24 0.43
C THR A 110 20.94 -17.34 0.64
N ASP A 111 21.15 -16.11 1.11
CA ASP A 111 20.06 -15.15 1.36
C ASP A 111 19.22 -14.89 0.10
N LYS A 112 19.87 -14.78 -1.06
CA LYS A 112 19.20 -14.55 -2.35
C LYS A 112 18.48 -15.80 -2.86
N ILE A 113 19.03 -17.00 -2.66
CA ILE A 113 18.37 -18.26 -2.99
C ILE A 113 17.07 -18.38 -2.19
N ASP A 114 17.14 -18.18 -0.88
CA ASP A 114 15.97 -18.29 0.00
C ASP A 114 14.91 -17.23 -0.33
N SER A 115 15.34 -16.02 -0.70
CA SER A 115 14.44 -14.97 -1.19
C SER A 115 13.76 -15.34 -2.51
N ALA A 116 14.52 -15.86 -3.48
CA ALA A 116 13.98 -16.26 -4.79
C ALA A 116 13.00 -17.43 -4.67
N LEU A 117 13.31 -18.43 -3.83
CA LEU A 117 12.42 -19.56 -3.58
C LEU A 117 11.11 -19.12 -2.91
N ARG A 118 11.18 -18.23 -1.92
CA ARG A 118 9.97 -17.66 -1.28
C ARG A 118 9.09 -16.90 -2.28
N ARG A 119 9.69 -16.12 -3.18
CA ARG A 119 8.95 -15.41 -4.22
C ARG A 119 8.30 -16.36 -5.23
N LEU A 120 8.98 -17.42 -5.63
CA LEU A 120 8.41 -18.46 -6.50
C LEU A 120 7.26 -19.21 -5.80
N ASP A 121 7.38 -19.49 -4.51
CA ASP A 121 6.28 -20.05 -3.71
C ASP A 121 5.07 -19.09 -3.67
N ASP A 122 5.30 -17.81 -3.41
CA ASP A 122 4.23 -16.80 -3.39
C ASP A 122 3.53 -16.64 -4.75
N LEU A 123 4.25 -16.76 -5.87
CA LEU A 123 3.66 -16.75 -7.22
C LEU A 123 2.76 -17.96 -7.49
N ARG A 124 3.12 -19.13 -6.95
CA ARG A 124 2.37 -20.39 -7.15
C ARG A 124 1.25 -20.58 -6.13
N ARG A 125 1.33 -19.89 -5.00
CA ARG A 125 0.40 -20.02 -3.88
C ARG A 125 -0.98 -19.46 -4.24
N THR A 126 -1.99 -20.27 -3.94
CA THR A 126 -3.42 -19.91 -4.07
C THR A 126 -4.08 -19.61 -2.73
N THR A 127 -3.54 -20.09 -1.62
CA THR A 127 -4.07 -19.79 -0.28
C THR A 127 -3.64 -18.39 0.16
N PRO A 128 -4.56 -17.44 0.42
CA PRO A 128 -4.20 -16.08 0.83
C PRO A 128 -3.42 -16.02 2.16
N LYS A 129 -2.59 -14.99 2.31
CA LYS A 129 -1.93 -14.61 3.55
C LYS A 129 -2.17 -13.12 3.82
N ASP A 130 -2.20 -12.72 5.10
CA ASP A 130 -2.41 -11.32 5.50
C ASP A 130 -1.48 -10.33 4.78
N ARG A 131 -0.21 -10.71 4.60
CA ARG A 131 0.79 -9.89 3.89
C ARG A 131 0.46 -9.61 2.43
N ASP A 132 -0.41 -10.41 1.80
CA ASP A 132 -0.78 -10.24 0.39
C ASP A 132 -1.63 -9.00 0.15
N SER A 133 -2.25 -8.50 1.21
CA SER A 133 -3.06 -7.28 1.22
C SER A 133 -2.33 -6.09 1.85
N ARG A 134 -1.05 -6.23 2.24
CA ARG A 134 -0.30 -5.13 2.83
C ARG A 134 0.27 -4.22 1.73
N ILE A 135 -0.09 -2.94 1.79
CA ILE A 135 0.39 -1.91 0.87
C ILE A 135 1.39 -0.98 1.55
N PHE A 136 2.29 -0.42 0.74
CA PHE A 136 3.28 0.59 1.13
C PHE A 136 3.20 1.76 0.14
N PRO A 137 3.78 2.93 0.44
CA PRO A 137 3.92 4.01 -0.53
C PRO A 137 4.50 3.52 -1.87
N GLY A 138 3.83 3.90 -2.95
CA GLY A 138 4.05 3.46 -4.32
C GLY A 138 3.28 2.20 -4.75
N HIS A 139 2.55 1.52 -3.85
CA HIS A 139 1.69 0.40 -4.18
C HIS A 139 0.33 0.87 -4.69
N TYR A 140 -0.30 0.08 -5.56
CA TYR A 140 -1.69 0.27 -5.95
C TYR A 140 -2.64 -0.34 -4.92
N ALA A 141 -3.81 0.28 -4.78
CA ALA A 141 -4.92 -0.17 -3.95
C ALA A 141 -6.26 0.18 -4.62
N PRO A 142 -7.34 -0.59 -4.38
CA PRO A 142 -8.69 -0.15 -4.71
C PRO A 142 -9.08 1.05 -3.85
N VAL A 143 -9.60 2.10 -4.49
CA VAL A 143 -10.15 3.29 -3.83
C VAL A 143 -11.56 3.52 -4.34
N LEU A 144 -12.51 3.64 -3.41
CA LEU A 144 -13.89 3.99 -3.69
C LEU A 144 -14.01 5.50 -3.90
N ILE A 145 -14.69 5.91 -4.96
CA ILE A 145 -15.03 7.30 -5.27
C ILE A 145 -16.48 7.38 -5.75
N ILE A 146 -17.01 8.60 -5.87
CA ILE A 146 -18.20 8.86 -6.67
C ILE A 146 -17.78 9.49 -8.00
N GLU A 147 -18.23 8.93 -9.11
CA GLU A 147 -18.07 9.48 -10.46
C GLU A 147 -19.43 9.42 -11.15
N ASN A 148 -19.89 10.56 -11.71
CA ASN A 148 -21.20 10.69 -12.34
C ASN A 148 -22.37 10.22 -11.43
N GLY A 149 -22.28 10.50 -10.12
CA GLY A 149 -23.31 10.15 -9.14
C GLY A 149 -23.41 8.66 -8.82
N GLN A 150 -22.40 7.85 -9.15
CA GLN A 150 -22.34 6.42 -8.86
C GLN A 150 -21.07 6.08 -8.11
N TYR A 151 -21.16 5.12 -7.19
CA TYR A 151 -19.98 4.54 -6.55
C TYR A 151 -19.14 3.79 -7.59
N VAL A 152 -17.85 4.13 -7.68
CA VAL A 152 -16.89 3.50 -8.56
C VAL A 152 -15.65 3.12 -7.76
N VAL A 153 -15.12 1.91 -7.95
CA VAL A 153 -13.83 1.49 -7.41
C VAL A 153 -12.77 1.53 -8.50
N LYS A 154 -11.69 2.28 -8.27
CA LYS A 154 -10.55 2.42 -9.20
C LYS A 154 -9.26 1.96 -8.54
N PRO A 155 -8.31 1.37 -9.29
CA PRO A 155 -6.99 1.09 -8.76
C PRO A 155 -6.16 2.38 -8.78
N MET A 156 -5.73 2.83 -7.61
CA MET A 156 -4.95 4.07 -7.48
C MET A 156 -3.64 3.80 -6.75
N ARG A 157 -2.57 4.49 -7.15
CA ARG A 157 -1.27 4.38 -6.48
C ARG A 157 -1.28 5.16 -5.17
N TYR A 158 -1.08 4.47 -4.04
CA TYR A 158 -0.84 5.08 -2.75
C TYR A 158 0.50 5.84 -2.81
N GLN A 159 0.54 7.12 -2.40
CA GLN A 159 1.56 8.13 -2.73
C GLN A 159 1.10 9.03 -3.89
N CYS A 160 0.32 10.05 -3.52
CA CYS A 160 -0.34 10.97 -4.43
C CYS A 160 0.66 11.84 -5.18
N ARG A 161 0.41 12.02 -6.48
CA ARG A 161 0.99 13.06 -7.31
C ARG A 161 -0.14 14.00 -7.70
N ILE A 162 -0.19 15.17 -7.08
CA ILE A 162 -1.24 16.16 -7.35
C ILE A 162 -1.08 16.69 -8.78
N ALA A 163 -2.19 16.81 -9.51
CA ALA A 163 -2.25 17.41 -10.84
C ALA A 163 -1.48 18.75 -10.90
N GLY A 164 -0.74 18.97 -11.99
CA GLY A 164 0.09 20.15 -12.19
C GLY A 164 1.45 20.14 -11.46
N LYS A 165 1.75 19.14 -10.62
CA LYS A 165 3.11 18.96 -10.09
C LYS A 165 4.04 18.34 -11.15
N PRO A 166 5.37 18.54 -11.07
CA PRO A 166 6.33 17.84 -11.94
C PRO A 166 6.22 16.31 -11.80
N GLU A 167 6.54 15.57 -12.86
CA GLU A 167 6.51 14.10 -12.88
C GLU A 167 7.32 13.48 -11.71
N ASN A 168 8.46 14.06 -11.35
CA ASN A 168 9.30 13.50 -10.28
C ASN A 168 8.93 13.99 -8.86
N TYR A 169 7.83 14.73 -8.68
CA TYR A 169 7.54 15.43 -7.43
C TYR A 169 7.42 14.48 -6.23
N ASP A 170 6.59 13.45 -6.35
CA ASP A 170 6.37 12.41 -5.34
C ASP A 170 7.62 11.57 -5.05
N ARG A 171 8.56 11.49 -6.00
CA ARG A 171 9.87 10.86 -5.79
C ARG A 171 10.82 11.75 -5.00
N ARG A 172 10.74 13.07 -5.21
CA ARG A 172 11.52 14.08 -4.47
C ARG A 172 10.97 14.32 -3.07
N PHE A 173 9.66 14.21 -2.90
CA PHE A 173 8.93 14.43 -1.66
C PHE A 173 8.13 13.17 -1.32
N PRO A 174 8.76 12.14 -0.73
CA PRO A 174 8.17 10.81 -0.64
C PRO A 174 6.97 10.74 0.31
N GLY A 175 6.71 11.76 1.13
CA GLY A 175 5.63 11.81 2.11
C GLY A 175 4.22 12.03 1.55
N THR A 176 4.03 12.14 0.23
CA THR A 176 2.71 12.44 -0.37
C THR A 176 1.72 11.27 -0.34
N TYR A 177 1.96 10.24 0.48
CA TYR A 177 0.98 9.20 0.80
C TYR A 177 0.09 9.55 2.00
N ASN A 178 0.45 10.59 2.77
CA ASN A 178 -0.35 11.07 3.90
C ASN A 178 -0.77 12.53 3.71
N ALA A 179 -2.08 12.75 3.71
CA ALA A 179 -2.70 14.05 3.68
C ALA A 179 -2.94 14.56 5.11
N ARG A 180 -1.96 15.28 5.64
CA ARG A 180 -2.08 15.84 7.00
C ARG A 180 -3.25 16.82 7.07
N ARG A 181 -4.11 16.61 8.07
CA ARG A 181 -5.29 17.44 8.35
C ARG A 181 -4.95 18.93 8.42
N ASP A 182 -3.85 19.25 9.10
CA ASP A 182 -3.34 20.62 9.29
C ASP A 182 -2.81 21.31 8.01
N ASN A 183 -2.80 20.61 6.87
CA ASN A 183 -2.35 21.13 5.58
C ASN A 183 -3.35 20.84 4.44
N LEU A 184 -4.62 20.55 4.78
CA LEU A 184 -5.67 20.24 3.81
C LEU A 184 -5.96 21.44 2.89
N GLU A 185 -6.00 22.64 3.44
CA GLU A 185 -6.21 23.89 2.69
C GLU A 185 -4.91 24.51 2.15
N GLY A 186 -3.76 23.93 2.47
CA GLY A 186 -2.45 24.34 1.97
C GLY A 186 -2.03 23.48 0.77
N PHE A 187 -1.15 22.51 1.02
CA PHE A 187 -0.62 21.63 -0.03
C PHE A 187 -1.71 20.82 -0.75
N TRP A 188 -2.73 20.38 -0.01
CA TRP A 188 -3.81 19.52 -0.52
C TRP A 188 -5.02 20.28 -1.07
N LYS A 189 -4.97 21.61 -1.10
CA LYS A 189 -6.05 22.46 -1.63
C LYS A 189 -6.58 22.04 -3.00
N PRO A 190 -5.74 21.59 -3.97
CA PRO A 190 -6.25 21.12 -5.25
C PRO A 190 -7.11 19.84 -5.20
N CYS A 191 -7.12 19.12 -4.07
CA CYS A 191 -7.85 17.87 -3.89
C CYS A 191 -8.93 17.95 -2.80
N PHE A 192 -8.67 18.64 -1.68
CA PHE A 192 -9.64 18.77 -0.60
C PHE A 192 -10.82 19.67 -1.03
N GLY A 193 -12.05 19.17 -0.89
CA GLY A 193 -13.25 19.81 -1.43
C GLY A 193 -13.56 19.43 -2.89
N HIS A 194 -12.77 18.54 -3.50
CA HIS A 194 -12.88 18.25 -4.95
C HIS A 194 -12.79 16.76 -5.29
N THR A 195 -11.79 16.06 -4.76
CA THR A 195 -11.48 14.67 -5.15
C THR A 195 -11.22 13.83 -3.91
N HIS A 196 -12.31 13.38 -3.31
CA HIS A 196 -12.31 12.55 -2.11
C HIS A 196 -12.47 11.07 -2.49
N GLY A 197 -11.92 10.20 -1.65
CA GLY A 197 -11.98 8.75 -1.81
C GLY A 197 -12.00 8.02 -0.47
N ILE A 198 -12.30 6.73 -0.51
CA ILE A 198 -12.22 5.83 0.65
C ILE A 198 -11.39 4.61 0.31
N MET A 199 -10.48 4.27 1.23
CA MET A 199 -9.75 3.01 1.24
C MET A 199 -10.23 2.18 2.44
N LEU A 200 -10.54 0.91 2.21
CA LEU A 200 -10.92 -0.02 3.27
C LEU A 200 -9.68 -0.64 3.92
N VAL A 201 -9.53 -0.49 5.23
CA VAL A 201 -8.34 -0.90 5.99
C VAL A 201 -8.72 -1.81 7.15
N ASP A 202 -8.06 -2.96 7.29
CA ASP A 202 -8.23 -3.87 8.43
C ASP A 202 -7.33 -3.46 9.59
N VAL A 203 -6.05 -3.22 9.29
CA VAL A 203 -5.02 -2.79 10.24
C VAL A 203 -4.03 -1.85 9.58
N PHE A 204 -3.39 -1.00 10.37
CA PHE A 204 -2.27 -0.19 9.91
C PHE A 204 -1.02 -0.50 10.71
N TYR A 205 0.13 -0.12 10.14
CA TYR A 205 1.43 -0.38 10.75
C TYR A 205 2.27 0.87 10.78
N GLU A 206 2.98 1.06 11.88
CA GLU A 206 3.86 2.20 12.09
C GLU A 206 5.25 1.79 12.53
N ASN A 207 6.24 2.55 12.10
CA ASN A 207 7.59 2.46 12.65
C ASN A 207 7.65 3.27 13.93
N VAL A 208 8.15 2.65 14.99
CA VAL A 208 8.32 3.26 16.31
C VAL A 208 9.74 3.00 16.78
N SER A 209 10.37 3.99 17.40
CA SER A 209 11.63 3.78 18.12
C SER A 209 11.40 2.78 19.26
N LYS A 210 12.25 1.76 19.34
CA LYS A 210 12.21 0.73 20.37
C LYS A 210 12.24 1.33 21.78
N ALA A 211 13.05 2.37 21.99
CA ALA A 211 13.11 3.08 23.26
C ALA A 211 11.74 3.65 23.67
N LYS A 212 11.01 4.28 22.74
CA LYS A 212 9.66 4.77 23.00
C LYS A 212 8.68 3.65 23.32
N MET A 213 8.73 2.55 22.56
CA MET A 213 7.87 1.39 22.78
C MET A 213 8.10 0.74 24.15
N GLU A 214 9.36 0.71 24.62
CA GLU A 214 9.73 0.18 25.93
C GLU A 214 9.56 1.20 27.08
N GLY A 215 9.21 2.46 26.78
CA GLY A 215 9.14 3.53 27.78
C GLY A 215 10.49 3.90 28.38
N THR A 216 11.59 3.67 27.66
CA THR A 216 12.97 3.91 28.09
C THR A 216 13.58 5.13 27.38
N LEU A 217 14.67 5.66 27.93
CA LEU A 217 15.40 6.77 27.31
C LEU A 217 16.20 6.26 26.10
N LEU A 218 16.20 6.99 24.98
CA LEU A 218 17.02 6.67 23.80
C LEU A 218 18.50 6.44 24.15
N GLU A 219 19.03 7.22 25.08
CA GLU A 219 20.42 7.14 25.56
C GLU A 219 20.74 5.83 26.30
N SER A 220 19.71 5.10 26.77
CA SER A 220 19.87 3.79 27.40
C SER A 220 20.00 2.64 26.40
N HIS A 221 19.82 2.91 25.11
CA HIS A 221 20.01 1.96 24.02
C HIS A 221 21.37 2.19 23.33
N GLU A 222 22.07 1.11 22.99
CA GLU A 222 23.33 1.21 22.22
C GLU A 222 23.11 1.81 20.82
N GLN A 223 21.91 1.65 20.26
CA GLN A 223 21.50 2.19 18.97
C GLN A 223 19.99 2.51 18.96
N ASP A 224 19.59 3.56 18.23
CA ASP A 224 18.17 3.83 17.95
C ASP A 224 17.61 2.75 17.00
N GLU A 225 17.02 1.72 17.59
CA GLU A 225 16.37 0.63 16.88
C GLU A 225 14.93 1.00 16.53
N ASN A 226 14.51 0.71 15.29
CA ASN A 226 13.12 0.88 14.86
C ASN A 226 12.41 -0.47 14.85
N VAL A 227 11.25 -0.54 15.50
CA VAL A 227 10.32 -1.66 15.46
C VAL A 227 9.08 -1.28 14.67
N VAL A 228 8.42 -2.27 14.07
CA VAL A 228 7.14 -2.07 13.40
C VAL A 228 6.04 -2.57 14.31
N LEU A 229 5.08 -1.71 14.63
CA LEU A 229 3.87 -2.09 15.37
C LEU A 229 2.69 -2.25 14.41
N GLU A 230 1.92 -3.31 14.58
CA GLU A 230 0.58 -3.48 14.01
C GLU A 230 -0.43 -2.84 14.96
N PHE A 231 -1.32 -2.00 14.44
CA PHE A 231 -2.46 -1.43 15.17
C PHE A 231 -3.77 -1.97 14.60
N ARG A 232 -4.57 -2.60 15.45
CA ARG A 232 -5.83 -3.25 15.09
C ARG A 232 -6.98 -2.72 15.93
N PRO A 233 -8.13 -2.35 15.31
CA PRO A 233 -9.36 -2.10 16.06
C PRO A 233 -9.70 -3.29 16.94
N ASN A 234 -9.85 -3.09 18.24
CA ASN A 234 -10.12 -4.15 19.22
C ASN A 234 -11.43 -4.91 18.95
N ASN A 235 -12.38 -4.26 18.29
CA ASN A 235 -13.66 -4.83 17.88
C ASN A 235 -13.62 -5.52 16.50
N GLY A 236 -12.45 -5.55 15.84
CA GLY A 236 -12.28 -6.09 14.49
C GLY A 236 -13.01 -5.30 13.40
N GLN A 237 -13.43 -4.07 13.68
CA GLN A 237 -14.15 -3.23 12.73
C GLN A 237 -13.26 -2.88 11.53
N LEU A 238 -13.86 -2.96 10.33
CA LEU A 238 -13.24 -2.47 9.12
C LEU A 238 -13.24 -0.93 9.10
N MET A 239 -12.09 -0.32 8.85
CA MET A 239 -11.95 1.13 8.78
C MET A 239 -12.24 1.65 7.37
N HIS A 240 -13.14 2.64 7.26
CA HIS A 240 -13.36 3.42 6.04
C HIS A 240 -12.44 4.64 6.05
N VAL A 241 -11.20 4.48 5.60
CA VAL A 241 -10.19 5.53 5.71
C VAL A 241 -10.42 6.63 4.68
N ALA A 242 -10.63 7.86 5.17
CA ALA A 242 -10.76 9.05 4.36
C ALA A 242 -9.48 9.31 3.56
N CYS A 243 -9.62 9.51 2.26
CA CYS A 243 -8.50 9.72 1.33
C CYS A 243 -8.76 10.93 0.41
N LEU A 244 -7.67 11.51 -0.08
CA LEU A 244 -7.68 12.43 -1.21
C LEU A 244 -7.00 11.79 -2.40
N TRP A 245 -7.52 12.01 -3.60
CA TRP A 245 -6.93 11.48 -4.82
C TRP A 245 -6.73 12.54 -5.89
N SER A 246 -5.90 12.24 -6.88
CA SER A 246 -5.68 13.11 -8.03
C SER A 246 -5.41 12.28 -9.27
N ARG A 247 -5.95 12.74 -10.41
CA ARG A 247 -5.51 12.32 -11.74
C ARG A 247 -4.41 13.27 -12.18
N TRP A 248 -3.20 12.74 -12.31
CA TRP A 248 -2.07 13.47 -12.86
C TRP A 248 -1.88 13.09 -14.32
N ALA A 249 -1.72 14.08 -15.19
CA ALA A 249 -1.45 13.91 -16.61
C ALA A 249 -0.39 14.94 -17.04
N ALA A 250 0.48 14.55 -17.97
CA ALA A 250 1.44 15.44 -18.61
C ALA A 250 1.72 14.99 -20.06
N PRO A 251 2.08 15.92 -20.97
CA PRO A 251 2.40 15.56 -22.34
C PRO A 251 3.51 14.50 -22.43
N GLY A 252 3.22 13.40 -23.12
CA GLY A 252 4.19 12.31 -23.32
C GLY A 252 4.33 11.33 -22.16
N GLU A 253 3.57 11.52 -21.07
CA GLU A 253 3.58 10.65 -19.89
C GLU A 253 2.22 9.94 -19.74
N PRO A 254 2.18 8.69 -19.24
CA PRO A 254 0.92 8.03 -18.95
C PRO A 254 0.19 8.72 -17.78
N ASP A 255 -1.14 8.76 -17.88
CA ASP A 255 -2.00 9.22 -16.80
C ASP A 255 -1.80 8.37 -15.53
N LEU A 256 -1.77 9.05 -14.39
CA LEU A 256 -1.60 8.43 -13.08
C LEU A 256 -2.75 8.81 -12.15
N LEU A 257 -3.53 7.80 -11.76
CA LEU A 257 -4.42 7.90 -10.60
C LEU A 257 -3.63 7.57 -9.34
N SER A 258 -3.61 8.49 -8.38
CA SER A 258 -2.89 8.32 -7.14
C SER A 258 -3.60 8.98 -5.98
N PHE A 259 -3.36 8.50 -4.77
CA PHE A 259 -4.08 8.92 -3.58
C PHE A 259 -3.20 8.98 -2.33
N ALA A 260 -3.74 9.64 -1.31
CA ALA A 260 -3.16 9.75 0.02
C ALA A 260 -4.25 9.56 1.09
N ALA A 261 -3.89 8.89 2.18
CA ALA A 261 -4.77 8.75 3.33
C ALA A 261 -4.72 10.02 4.17
N ILE A 262 -5.87 10.51 4.64
CA ILE A 262 -5.91 11.63 5.57
C ILE A 262 -5.41 11.16 6.93
N THR A 263 -4.50 11.93 7.51
CA THR A 263 -3.93 11.66 8.83
C THR A 263 -4.12 12.85 9.75
N ASP A 264 -4.32 12.56 11.02
CA ASP A 264 -4.48 13.57 12.07
C ASP A 264 -3.73 13.15 13.33
N GLU A 265 -3.89 13.90 14.42
CA GLU A 265 -3.42 13.51 15.75
C GLU A 265 -3.89 12.09 16.12
N PRO A 266 -3.02 11.27 16.73
CA PRO A 266 -3.32 9.90 17.09
C PRO A 266 -4.23 9.84 18.32
N PRO A 267 -5.01 8.76 18.50
CA PRO A 267 -5.67 8.51 19.78
C PRO A 267 -4.64 8.15 20.87
N PRO A 268 -4.98 8.30 22.17
CA PRO A 268 -4.02 8.20 23.26
C PRO A 268 -3.22 6.89 23.30
N GLU A 269 -3.82 5.76 22.91
CA GLU A 269 -3.16 4.45 22.90
C GLU A 269 -2.12 4.31 21.78
N VAL A 270 -2.33 4.99 20.64
CA VAL A 270 -1.36 5.03 19.53
C VAL A 270 -0.24 6.02 19.86
N GLU A 271 -0.57 7.13 20.51
CA GLU A 271 0.42 8.10 21.02
C GLU A 271 1.33 7.47 22.08
N ALA A 272 0.74 6.77 23.05
CA ALA A 272 1.46 6.06 24.10
C ALA A 272 2.40 4.99 23.54
N ALA A 273 2.04 4.37 22.39
CA ALA A 273 2.90 3.46 21.66
C ALA A 273 4.05 4.17 20.90
N GLY A 274 4.20 5.49 21.05
CA GLY A 274 5.33 6.26 20.54
C GLY A 274 5.12 6.90 19.16
N HIS A 275 3.89 6.89 18.65
CA HIS A 275 3.55 7.31 17.31
C HIS A 275 2.76 8.64 17.28
N ASP A 276 2.96 9.48 16.26
CA ASP A 276 2.56 10.89 16.29
C ASP A 276 1.40 11.27 15.36
N ARG A 277 0.89 10.32 14.57
CA ARG A 277 -0.22 10.52 13.63
C ARG A 277 -1.04 9.25 13.46
N CYS A 278 -2.30 9.37 13.08
CA CYS A 278 -3.14 8.21 12.75
C CYS A 278 -3.97 8.51 11.51
N ILE A 279 -4.26 7.47 10.71
CA ILE A 279 -5.26 7.54 9.64
C ILE A 279 -6.64 7.88 10.22
N VAL A 280 -7.47 8.56 9.44
CA VAL A 280 -8.83 8.98 9.85
C VAL A 280 -9.87 8.05 9.25
N PRO A 281 -10.40 7.07 10.00
CA PRO A 281 -11.57 6.30 9.57
C PRO A 281 -12.86 7.12 9.77
N ILE A 282 -13.69 7.24 8.75
CA ILE A 282 -14.99 7.90 8.86
C ILE A 282 -16.10 6.87 9.11
N LYS A 283 -17.18 7.31 9.77
CA LYS A 283 -18.37 6.48 9.96
C LYS A 283 -19.02 6.11 8.64
N ALA A 284 -19.65 4.94 8.62
CA ALA A 284 -20.36 4.43 7.44
C ALA A 284 -21.45 5.40 6.93
N GLU A 285 -22.17 6.07 7.84
CA GLU A 285 -23.21 7.06 7.51
C GLU A 285 -22.67 8.33 6.84
N ASN A 286 -21.37 8.64 6.99
CA ASN A 286 -20.74 9.83 6.41
C ASN A 286 -20.08 9.55 5.04
N ILE A 287 -20.11 8.30 4.54
CA ILE A 287 -19.40 7.90 3.31
C ILE A 287 -19.90 8.65 2.08
N GLU A 288 -21.20 8.76 1.88
CA GLU A 288 -21.77 9.40 0.68
C GLU A 288 -21.47 10.90 0.66
N ALA A 289 -21.62 11.56 1.81
CA ALA A 289 -21.30 12.97 1.97
C ALA A 289 -19.80 13.24 1.76
N TRP A 290 -18.93 12.37 2.29
CA TRP A 290 -17.49 12.46 2.07
C TRP A 290 -17.10 12.30 0.60
N LEU A 291 -17.71 11.34 -0.12
CA LEU A 291 -17.39 11.11 -1.53
C LEU A 291 -18.04 12.13 -2.48
N SER A 292 -18.92 13.00 -1.99
CA SER A 292 -19.58 14.07 -2.74
C SER A 292 -19.18 15.45 -2.20
N PRO A 293 -17.87 15.81 -2.21
CA PRO A 293 -17.42 17.02 -1.56
C PRO A 293 -17.90 18.29 -2.27
N ASP A 294 -18.16 19.34 -1.49
CA ASP A 294 -18.42 20.69 -1.99
C ASP A 294 -17.25 21.62 -1.62
N GLY A 295 -16.52 22.08 -2.63
CA GLY A 295 -15.39 22.99 -2.45
C GLY A 295 -15.78 24.38 -1.92
N SER A 296 -17.07 24.70 -1.86
CA SER A 296 -17.59 25.92 -1.23
C SER A 296 -17.97 25.74 0.24
N ASP A 297 -18.09 24.48 0.72
CA ASP A 297 -18.43 24.13 2.10
C ASP A 297 -17.38 23.15 2.67
N LEU A 298 -16.17 23.66 2.90
CA LEU A 298 -15.11 22.89 3.53
C LEU A 298 -15.40 22.57 5.00
N GLU A 299 -16.25 23.35 5.67
CA GLU A 299 -16.63 23.14 7.07
C GLU A 299 -17.37 21.82 7.24
N SER A 300 -18.32 21.49 6.34
CA SER A 300 -18.99 20.19 6.34
C SER A 300 -18.02 19.01 6.20
N MET A 301 -16.95 19.17 5.40
CA MET A 301 -15.93 18.13 5.20
C MET A 301 -15.08 17.95 6.45
N TYR A 302 -14.73 19.03 7.16
CA TYR A 302 -14.06 18.93 8.45
C TYR A 302 -14.97 18.31 9.51
N ALA A 303 -16.28 18.63 9.52
CA ALA A 303 -17.23 18.03 10.45
C ALA A 303 -17.29 16.50 10.31
N ILE A 304 -17.22 15.97 9.08
CA ILE A 304 -17.11 14.52 8.85
C ILE A 304 -15.81 13.95 9.43
N LEU A 305 -14.69 14.66 9.24
CA LEU A 305 -13.40 14.24 9.81
C LEU A 305 -13.38 14.34 11.34
N ASP A 306 -14.12 15.26 11.95
CA ASP A 306 -14.27 15.35 13.41
C ASP A 306 -15.16 14.24 13.95
N ASP A 307 -16.25 13.92 13.24
CA ASP A 307 -17.16 12.81 13.54
C ASP A 307 -16.62 11.46 13.02
N ARG A 308 -15.33 11.24 13.19
CA ARG A 308 -14.63 10.01 12.80
C ARG A 308 -15.02 8.83 13.68
N ASP A 309 -14.86 7.62 13.13
CA ASP A 309 -14.85 6.42 13.95
C ASP A 309 -13.61 6.45 14.87
N ARG A 310 -13.80 6.05 16.15
CA ARG A 310 -12.71 6.04 17.14
C ARG A 310 -12.67 4.70 17.89
N PRO A 311 -12.39 3.58 17.19
CA PRO A 311 -12.14 2.32 17.87
C PRO A 311 -10.87 2.43 18.72
N TYR A 312 -10.77 1.60 19.75
CA TYR A 312 -9.53 1.45 20.50
C TYR A 312 -8.57 0.56 19.72
N TYR A 313 -7.33 1.01 19.50
CA TYR A 313 -6.33 0.22 18.77
C TYR A 313 -5.46 -0.60 19.70
N GLU A 314 -5.61 -1.92 19.64
CA GLU A 314 -4.62 -2.83 20.22
C GLU A 314 -3.37 -2.86 19.35
N HIS A 315 -2.19 -2.96 19.98
CA HIS A 315 -0.93 -3.02 19.26
C HIS A 315 -0.05 -4.21 19.64
N ARG A 316 0.70 -4.71 18.66
CA ARG A 316 1.70 -5.78 18.82
C ARG A 316 2.87 -5.57 17.88
N LEU A 317 4.01 -6.22 18.15
CA LEU A 317 5.10 -6.29 17.19
C LEU A 317 4.61 -6.96 15.90
N ALA A 318 4.83 -6.30 14.77
CA ALA A 318 4.49 -6.85 13.47
C ALA A 318 5.41 -8.02 13.13
N ALA A 319 4.81 -9.11 12.62
CA ALA A 319 5.52 -10.28 12.12
C ALA A 319 6.04 -10.09 10.69
#